data_AF-A0AAV9TF25-F1
#
_entry.id   AF-A0AAV9TF25-F1
#
_cell.length_a   1.000
_cell.length_b   1.000
_cell.length_c   1.000
_cell.angle_alpha   90.00
_cell.angle_beta   90.00
_cell.angle_gamma   90.00
#
_symmetry.space_group_name_H-M   'P 1'
#
loop_
_entity.id
_entity.type
_entity.pdbx_description
1 polymer ?
#
loop_
_entity_poly.entity_id
_entity_poly.type
_entity_poly.pdbx_seq_one_letter_code
_entity_poly.pdbx_strand_id
1 'polypeptide(L)'
;MLSKAIAVLAAATLTSAATPMGFMPASNTPLIVSYGGISALDGVNLPKDSSQVMPTIATEQQLKGQYAVIMVDIDVPTNQPPKTGTLLHWLQTGLMSADTPVTLNTTAGPKRVFIMQNRMNAAALAPYLGPNPPAREPLSHRYTFVAVDHTTITQQGLMALSGAAQNRRDFNVMNGLMAAGLQDKVVAGNFFRVTNAGPVGAGQGMPGGGSRGNSTGGAPMQPMPSGTPTTPGTGGGMPSMPGMTTAPGMTMPMPSTPAQTPGASAPPPGGAQPSAPTRAGAFGLSPSIGVVSIGLCLAGSLFLLL
;
A
#
# COMPACT_ATOMS: atom_id res chain seq x y z
N MET A 1 -48.08 3.48 -40.02
CA MET A 1 -47.63 3.80 -38.65
C MET A 1 -46.49 2.84 -38.31
N LEU A 2 -45.25 3.32 -38.20
CA LEU A 2 -44.11 2.50 -37.74
C LEU A 2 -43.53 3.13 -36.48
N SER A 3 -43.79 2.52 -35.33
CA SER A 3 -43.23 2.94 -34.05
C SER A 3 -41.77 2.50 -33.93
N LYS A 4 -40.83 3.45 -33.94
CA LYS A 4 -39.42 3.16 -33.67
C LYS A 4 -39.22 3.02 -32.16
N ALA A 5 -39.07 1.79 -31.69
CA ALA A 5 -38.65 1.53 -30.32
C ALA A 5 -37.14 1.87 -30.17
N ILE A 6 -36.82 2.89 -29.38
CA ILE A 6 -35.44 3.18 -28.98
C ILE A 6 -35.15 2.37 -27.71
N ALA A 7 -34.32 1.33 -27.84
CA ALA A 7 -33.87 0.56 -26.69
C ALA A 7 -32.81 1.36 -25.92
N VAL A 8 -33.16 1.85 -24.72
CA VAL A 8 -32.19 2.47 -23.80
C VAL A 8 -31.39 1.35 -23.13
N LEU A 9 -30.16 1.14 -23.57
CA LEU A 9 -29.25 0.19 -22.95
C LEU A 9 -28.70 0.79 -21.65
N ALA A 10 -29.26 0.38 -20.51
CA ALA A 10 -28.75 0.76 -19.21
C ALA A 10 -27.37 0.11 -18.95
N ALA A 11 -26.31 0.90 -19.05
CA ALA A 11 -24.97 0.47 -18.65
C ALA A 11 -24.93 0.30 -17.13
N ALA A 12 -24.75 -0.93 -16.65
CA ALA A 12 -24.61 -1.21 -15.23
C ALA A 12 -23.29 -0.61 -14.69
N THR A 13 -23.39 0.47 -13.92
CA THR A 13 -22.24 1.07 -13.22
C THR A 13 -21.84 0.20 -12.03
N LEU A 14 -20.96 -0.77 -12.26
CA LEU A 14 -20.21 -1.42 -11.18
C LEU A 14 -19.13 -0.45 -10.67
N THR A 15 -19.57 0.52 -9.87
CA THR A 15 -18.71 1.35 -9.03
C THR A 15 -18.76 0.84 -7.61
N SER A 16 -17.88 -0.11 -7.31
CA SER A 16 -17.24 -0.21 -6.01
C SER A 16 -15.73 -0.09 -6.20
N ALA A 17 -15.16 0.81 -5.41
CA ALA A 17 -13.85 0.68 -4.82
C ALA A 17 -14.02 1.39 -3.48
N ALA A 18 -14.02 0.61 -2.41
CA ALA A 18 -14.17 1.10 -1.06
C ALA A 18 -12.92 0.73 -0.27
N THR A 19 -12.71 1.37 0.87
CA THR A 19 -11.84 0.77 1.90
C THR A 19 -12.47 -0.54 2.41
N PRO A 20 -11.69 -1.57 2.78
CA PRO A 20 -12.26 -2.84 3.22
C PRO A 20 -13.03 -2.68 4.53
N MET A 21 -14.00 -3.56 4.78
CA MET A 21 -14.83 -3.51 5.99
C MET A 21 -13.96 -3.50 7.26
N GLY A 22 -14.27 -2.58 8.19
CA GLY A 22 -13.54 -2.36 9.43
C GLY A 22 -12.31 -1.46 9.31
N PHE A 23 -11.90 -1.05 8.11
CA PHE A 23 -10.84 -0.06 7.92
C PHE A 23 -11.33 1.35 8.29
N MET A 24 -10.48 2.13 8.97
CA MET A 24 -10.77 3.50 9.38
C MET A 24 -9.62 4.45 8.97
N PRO A 25 -9.92 5.63 8.38
CA PRO A 25 -11.23 6.11 7.96
C PRO A 25 -11.81 5.32 6.78
N ALA A 26 -13.12 5.07 6.79
CA ALA A 26 -13.81 4.40 5.70
C ALA A 26 -14.10 5.36 4.53
N SER A 27 -14.06 4.85 3.30
CA SER A 27 -14.57 5.54 2.12
C SER A 27 -15.29 4.57 1.20
N ASN A 28 -16.46 5.01 0.69
CA ASN A 28 -17.24 4.30 -0.32
C ASN A 28 -17.05 4.91 -1.72
N THR A 29 -16.22 5.95 -1.86
CA THR A 29 -15.96 6.62 -3.13
C THR A 29 -14.77 5.96 -3.84
N PRO A 30 -14.91 5.53 -5.10
CA PRO A 30 -13.88 4.75 -5.79
C PRO A 30 -12.61 5.54 -6.10
N LEU A 31 -11.47 5.04 -5.60
CA LEU A 31 -10.13 5.42 -6.08
C LEU A 31 -9.67 4.39 -7.12
N ILE A 32 -9.40 4.83 -8.35
CA ILE A 32 -8.86 3.94 -9.39
C ILE A 32 -7.37 3.73 -9.14
N VAL A 33 -6.98 2.46 -9.00
CA VAL A 33 -5.58 2.03 -8.80
C VAL A 33 -5.23 1.04 -9.91
N SER A 34 -4.15 1.30 -10.65
CA SER A 34 -3.73 0.46 -11.78
C SER A 34 -2.22 0.21 -11.79
N TYR A 35 -1.82 -1.05 -11.91
CA TYR A 35 -0.45 -1.52 -11.99
C TYR A 35 -0.13 -1.98 -13.41
N GLY A 36 0.50 -1.12 -14.22
CA GLY A 36 0.86 -1.47 -15.60
C GLY A 36 -0.33 -1.87 -16.49
N GLY A 37 -1.54 -1.39 -16.20
CA GLY A 37 -2.78 -1.80 -16.86
C GLY A 37 -3.56 -2.90 -16.13
N ILE A 38 -3.05 -3.46 -15.03
CA ILE A 38 -3.81 -4.38 -14.19
C ILE A 38 -4.62 -3.58 -13.17
N SER A 39 -5.95 -3.69 -13.22
CA SER A 39 -6.85 -3.01 -12.29
C SER A 39 -6.77 -3.64 -10.90
N ALA A 40 -6.57 -2.81 -9.89
CA ALA A 40 -6.47 -3.20 -8.48
C ALA A 40 -7.79 -2.84 -7.76
N LEU A 41 -8.90 -3.48 -8.12
CA LEU A 41 -10.25 -3.15 -7.68
C LEU A 41 -10.78 -4.16 -6.64
N ASP A 42 -11.54 -3.69 -5.63
CA ASP A 42 -12.41 -4.49 -4.76
C ASP A 42 -11.77 -5.77 -4.17
N GLY A 43 -10.54 -5.67 -3.69
CA GLY A 43 -9.86 -6.80 -3.03
C GLY A 43 -9.36 -7.89 -3.98
N VAL A 44 -9.32 -7.64 -5.29
CA VAL A 44 -8.72 -8.55 -6.27
C VAL A 44 -7.30 -8.96 -5.85
N ASN A 45 -6.97 -10.24 -6.02
CA ASN A 45 -5.62 -10.72 -5.71
C ASN A 45 -4.68 -10.47 -6.89
N LEU A 46 -3.73 -9.54 -6.71
CA LEU A 46 -2.70 -9.26 -7.72
C LEU A 46 -1.48 -10.18 -7.58
N PRO A 47 -0.79 -10.49 -8.68
CA PRO A 47 0.54 -11.08 -8.62
C PRO A 47 1.50 -10.11 -7.89
N LYS A 48 2.32 -10.66 -6.99
CA LYS A 48 3.32 -9.89 -6.22
C LYS A 48 4.20 -9.06 -7.16
N ASP A 49 4.77 -9.68 -8.18
CA ASP A 49 5.76 -9.04 -9.06
C ASP A 49 5.16 -7.88 -9.88
N SER A 50 3.90 -8.02 -10.30
CA SER A 50 3.14 -6.94 -10.96
C SER A 50 2.89 -5.72 -10.06
N SER A 51 2.94 -5.89 -8.74
CA SER A 51 2.68 -4.83 -7.76
C SER A 51 3.92 -4.12 -7.21
N GLN A 52 5.14 -4.44 -7.69
CA GLN A 52 6.38 -3.87 -7.13
C GLN A 52 6.65 -2.42 -7.53
N VAL A 53 6.07 -1.94 -8.64
CA VAL A 53 6.21 -0.56 -9.12
C VAL A 53 5.02 0.27 -8.66
N MET A 54 5.26 1.53 -8.28
CA MET A 54 4.21 2.47 -7.85
C MET A 54 3.05 2.53 -8.87
N PRO A 55 1.79 2.37 -8.45
CA PRO A 55 0.65 2.35 -9.35
C PRO A 55 0.30 3.73 -9.92
N THR A 56 -0.41 3.71 -11.04
CA THR A 56 -1.20 4.87 -11.47
C THR A 56 -2.42 5.01 -10.55
N ILE A 57 -2.57 6.19 -9.94
CA ILE A 57 -3.75 6.56 -9.15
C ILE A 57 -4.60 7.55 -9.96
N ALA A 58 -5.91 7.35 -9.99
CA ALA A 58 -6.84 8.21 -10.70
C ALA A 58 -8.23 8.23 -10.05
N THR A 59 -9.06 9.19 -10.47
CA THR A 59 -10.47 9.28 -10.07
C THR A 59 -11.37 9.43 -11.30
N GLU A 60 -12.62 8.99 -11.22
CA GLU A 60 -13.58 9.14 -12.33
C GLU A 60 -14.05 10.60 -12.50
N GLN A 61 -14.07 11.36 -11.40
CA GLN A 61 -14.34 12.80 -11.38
C GLN A 61 -13.07 13.60 -11.16
N GLN A 62 -13.00 14.81 -11.71
CA GLN A 62 -11.86 15.72 -11.49
C GLN A 62 -11.93 16.29 -10.07
N LEU A 63 -10.93 15.99 -9.25
CA LEU A 63 -10.83 16.59 -7.92
C LEU A 63 -10.20 18.00 -8.01
N LYS A 64 -10.67 18.93 -7.16
CA LYS A 64 -10.23 20.33 -7.12
C LYS A 64 -9.54 20.61 -5.79
N GLY A 65 -8.22 20.56 -5.80
CA GLY A 65 -7.40 20.74 -4.60
C GLY A 65 -6.02 20.09 -4.72
N GLN A 66 -5.36 19.98 -3.58
CA GLN A 66 -4.15 19.21 -3.37
C GLN A 66 -4.52 17.96 -2.56
N TYR A 67 -3.91 16.83 -2.88
CA TYR A 67 -4.23 15.52 -2.30
C TYR A 67 -2.98 14.77 -1.84
N ALA A 68 -3.17 13.98 -0.78
CA ALA A 68 -2.26 12.92 -0.41
C ALA A 68 -2.85 11.56 -0.81
N VAL A 69 -1.99 10.59 -1.15
CA VAL A 69 -2.35 9.17 -1.25
C VAL A 69 -1.55 8.40 -0.22
N ILE A 70 -2.26 7.55 0.53
CA ILE A 70 -1.70 6.69 1.58
C ILE A 70 -2.01 5.24 1.20
N MET A 71 -0.98 4.38 1.19
CA MET A 71 -1.10 2.93 1.03
C MET A 71 -0.64 2.23 2.32
N VAL A 72 -1.48 1.37 2.87
CA VAL A 72 -1.20 0.63 4.11
C VAL A 72 -1.55 -0.86 3.98
N ASP A 73 -0.65 -1.72 4.42
CA ASP A 73 -0.91 -3.13 4.69
C ASP A 73 -1.57 -3.24 6.06
N ILE A 74 -2.70 -3.95 6.15
CA ILE A 74 -3.47 -4.10 7.41
C ILE A 74 -3.46 -5.52 7.98
N ASP A 75 -2.69 -6.42 7.37
CA ASP A 75 -2.69 -7.85 7.69
C ASP A 75 -1.30 -8.37 8.09
N VAL A 76 -0.40 -7.48 8.51
CA VAL A 76 0.99 -7.82 8.88
C VAL A 76 1.00 -8.82 10.06
N PRO A 77 1.61 -10.02 9.92
CA PRO A 77 1.62 -11.01 10.99
C PRO A 77 2.32 -10.51 12.26
N THR A 78 1.67 -10.69 13.41
CA THR A 78 2.29 -10.45 14.73
C THR A 78 2.70 -11.76 15.40
N ASN A 79 3.38 -11.67 16.54
CA ASN A 79 3.68 -12.83 17.39
C ASN A 79 2.49 -13.28 18.26
N GLN A 80 1.29 -12.72 18.05
CA GLN A 80 0.05 -13.09 18.75
C GLN A 80 -1.10 -13.37 17.74
N PRO A 81 -1.02 -14.40 16.88
CA PRO A 81 -2.12 -14.76 15.98
C PRO A 81 -3.45 -14.95 16.74
N PRO A 82 -4.60 -14.56 16.18
CA PRO A 82 -4.81 -14.05 14.82
C PRO A 82 -4.59 -12.53 14.67
N LYS A 83 -4.02 -11.84 15.68
CA LYS A 83 -3.81 -10.39 15.62
C LYS A 83 -2.82 -10.02 14.51
N THR A 84 -3.22 -9.10 13.64
CA THR A 84 -2.35 -8.42 12.68
C THR A 84 -1.94 -7.03 13.18
N GLY A 85 -0.82 -6.53 12.66
CA GLY A 85 -0.40 -5.14 12.74
C GLY A 85 -0.55 -4.46 11.38
N THR A 86 -0.03 -3.24 11.26
CA THR A 86 -0.06 -2.50 9.99
C THR A 86 1.33 -2.10 9.50
N LEU A 87 1.46 -1.81 8.21
CA LEU A 87 2.68 -1.25 7.63
C LEU A 87 2.35 -0.17 6.60
N LEU A 88 2.91 1.04 6.75
CA LEU A 88 2.84 2.09 5.75
C LEU A 88 3.72 1.75 4.54
N HIS A 89 3.07 1.47 3.41
CA HIS A 89 3.74 1.16 2.15
C HIS A 89 4.07 2.43 1.35
N TRP A 90 3.20 3.43 1.38
CA TRP A 90 3.40 4.67 0.62
C TRP A 90 2.65 5.84 1.26
N LEU A 91 3.26 7.02 1.27
CA LEU A 91 2.62 8.29 1.58
C LEU A 91 3.19 9.37 0.65
N GLN A 92 2.42 9.76 -0.36
CA GLN A 92 2.74 10.85 -1.27
C GLN A 92 1.80 12.02 -1.03
N THR A 93 2.34 13.24 -0.91
CA THR A 93 1.58 14.50 -0.83
C THR A 93 1.71 15.29 -2.14
N GLY A 94 0.97 16.39 -2.28
CA GLY A 94 1.11 17.31 -3.41
C GLY A 94 0.62 16.77 -4.75
N LEU A 95 -0.27 15.77 -4.70
CA LEU A 95 -0.97 15.25 -5.87
C LEU A 95 -2.11 16.19 -6.25
N MET A 96 -2.34 16.38 -7.54
CA MET A 96 -3.49 17.10 -8.08
C MET A 96 -4.11 16.27 -9.22
N SER A 97 -5.43 16.33 -9.40
CA SER A 97 -6.04 15.73 -10.59
C SER A 97 -5.55 16.41 -11.87
N ALA A 98 -5.36 15.63 -12.93
CA ALA A 98 -5.14 16.15 -14.27
C ALA A 98 -6.27 17.09 -14.71
N ASP A 99 -5.98 18.03 -15.61
CA ASP A 99 -6.99 18.99 -16.11
C ASP A 99 -7.92 18.38 -17.15
N THR A 100 -7.36 17.47 -17.96
CA THR A 100 -8.08 16.73 -19.00
C THR A 100 -8.11 15.25 -18.63
N PRO A 101 -9.28 14.59 -18.74
CA PRO A 101 -9.36 13.15 -18.47
C PRO A 101 -8.78 12.35 -19.64
N VAL A 102 -8.21 11.20 -19.32
CA VAL A 102 -7.66 10.23 -20.29
C VAL A 102 -8.42 8.91 -20.23
N THR A 103 -8.32 8.10 -21.28
CA THR A 103 -8.81 6.72 -21.25
C THR A 103 -7.72 5.82 -20.68
N LEU A 104 -7.92 5.33 -19.46
CA LEU A 104 -7.07 4.33 -18.83
C LEU A 104 -7.61 2.93 -19.19
N ASN A 105 -6.86 2.21 -20.02
CA ASN A 105 -7.15 0.81 -20.34
C ASN A 105 -6.69 -0.07 -19.18
N THR A 106 -7.60 -0.88 -18.63
CA THR A 106 -7.25 -1.84 -17.57
C THR A 106 -7.82 -3.23 -17.83
N THR A 107 -7.39 -4.23 -17.05
CA THR A 107 -8.03 -5.56 -17.00
C THR A 107 -9.50 -5.54 -16.61
N ALA A 108 -9.99 -4.47 -15.98
CA ALA A 108 -11.42 -4.24 -15.71
C ALA A 108 -12.14 -3.48 -16.85
N GLY A 109 -11.48 -3.31 -18.00
CA GLY A 109 -11.96 -2.53 -19.15
C GLY A 109 -11.38 -1.11 -19.21
N PRO A 110 -11.69 -0.37 -20.29
CA PRO A 110 -11.34 1.05 -20.43
C PRO A 110 -12.22 1.93 -19.53
N LYS A 111 -11.61 2.85 -18.79
CA LYS A 111 -12.32 3.90 -18.04
C LYS A 111 -11.78 5.29 -18.39
N ARG A 112 -12.68 6.28 -18.50
CA ARG A 112 -12.30 7.70 -18.62
C ARG A 112 -12.03 8.24 -17.22
N VAL A 113 -10.81 8.70 -16.95
CA VAL A 113 -10.33 9.04 -15.60
C VAL A 113 -9.44 10.27 -15.59
N PHE A 114 -9.34 10.93 -14.44
CA PHE A 114 -8.39 11.99 -14.14
C PHE A 114 -7.25 11.42 -13.31
N ILE A 115 -6.06 11.32 -13.92
CA ILE A 115 -4.85 10.80 -13.24
C ILE A 115 -4.40 11.81 -12.17
N MET A 116 -4.02 11.32 -11.00
CA MET A 116 -3.41 12.13 -9.94
C MET A 116 -1.91 12.29 -10.21
N GLN A 117 -1.45 13.55 -10.28
CA GLN A 117 -0.09 13.94 -10.68
C GLN A 117 0.60 14.71 -9.55
N ASN A 118 1.87 14.42 -9.26
CA ASN A 118 2.68 15.16 -8.27
C ASN A 118 3.12 16.53 -8.83
N ARG A 119 2.17 17.44 -9.04
CA ARG A 119 2.41 18.76 -9.65
C ARG A 119 3.24 19.68 -8.76
N MET A 120 3.31 19.40 -7.46
CA MET A 120 4.13 20.16 -6.51
C MET A 120 5.60 19.70 -6.47
N ASN A 121 5.96 18.60 -7.18
CA ASN A 121 7.26 17.93 -7.05
C ASN A 121 7.62 17.58 -5.59
N ALA A 122 6.60 17.29 -4.76
CA ALA A 122 6.80 16.96 -3.36
C ALA A 122 7.47 15.59 -3.22
N ALA A 123 8.48 15.48 -2.34
CA ALA A 123 9.02 14.18 -1.96
C ALA A 123 7.94 13.36 -1.22
N ALA A 124 7.91 12.05 -1.44
CA ALA A 124 7.05 11.16 -0.67
C ALA A 124 7.48 11.17 0.81
N LEU A 125 6.55 11.44 1.73
CA LEU A 125 6.79 11.34 3.18
C LEU A 125 7.12 9.89 3.58
N ALA A 126 6.59 8.92 2.82
CA ALA A 126 7.04 7.55 2.81
C ALA A 126 7.13 7.06 1.34
N PRO A 127 8.33 6.90 0.75
CA PRO A 127 8.50 6.35 -0.59
C PRO A 127 7.84 4.99 -0.80
N TYR A 128 7.39 4.72 -2.03
CA TYR A 128 6.65 3.51 -2.38
C TYR A 128 7.43 2.23 -2.05
N LEU A 129 6.80 1.33 -1.29
CA LEU A 129 7.26 -0.04 -1.04
C LEU A 129 6.27 -1.01 -1.68
N GLY A 130 6.75 -1.91 -2.55
CA GLY A 130 5.91 -2.95 -3.14
C GLY A 130 5.35 -3.93 -2.09
N PRO A 131 4.14 -4.50 -2.31
CA PRO A 131 3.64 -5.62 -1.52
C PRO A 131 4.64 -6.77 -1.42
N ASN A 132 4.88 -7.26 -0.21
CA ASN A 132 5.76 -8.41 0.02
C ASN A 132 5.30 -9.20 1.26
N PRO A 133 4.09 -9.81 1.22
CA PRO A 133 3.60 -10.60 2.34
C PRO A 133 4.55 -11.77 2.61
N PRO A 134 4.91 -12.06 3.87
CA PRO A 134 5.75 -13.20 4.23
C PRO A 134 5.02 -14.53 4.00
N ALA A 135 5.79 -15.62 3.94
CA ALA A 135 5.25 -16.98 3.95
C ALA A 135 4.81 -17.40 5.37
N ARG A 136 3.94 -16.61 6.00
CA ARG A 136 3.42 -16.79 7.37
C ARG A 136 1.98 -16.31 7.40
N GLU A 137 1.12 -16.98 8.17
CA GLU A 137 -0.29 -16.59 8.26
C GLU A 137 -0.49 -15.18 8.87
N PRO A 138 -1.44 -14.37 8.32
CA PRO A 138 -2.23 -14.65 7.12
C PRO A 138 -1.40 -14.57 5.83
N LEU A 139 -1.47 -15.61 4.98
CA LEU A 139 -0.70 -15.69 3.72
C LEU A 139 -1.12 -14.63 2.67
N SER A 140 -2.24 -13.95 2.89
CA SER A 140 -2.85 -13.01 1.96
C SER A 140 -3.18 -11.71 2.67
N HIS A 141 -2.50 -10.64 2.25
CA HIS A 141 -2.61 -9.32 2.88
C HIS A 141 -3.45 -8.37 2.03
N ARG A 142 -4.24 -7.52 2.69
CA ARG A 142 -4.99 -6.40 2.08
C ARG A 142 -4.15 -5.13 2.09
N TYR A 143 -3.90 -4.60 0.90
CA TYR A 143 -3.24 -3.32 0.69
C TYR A 143 -4.30 -2.26 0.41
N THR A 144 -4.56 -1.42 1.40
CA THR A 144 -5.61 -0.41 1.37
C THR A 144 -5.06 0.95 0.98
N PHE A 145 -5.75 1.64 0.09
CA PHE A 145 -5.46 3.01 -0.34
C PHE A 145 -6.54 3.95 0.17
N VAL A 146 -6.11 5.14 0.59
CA VAL A 146 -7.00 6.31 0.71
C VAL A 146 -6.38 7.51 0.00
N ALA A 147 -7.22 8.28 -0.67
CA ALA A 147 -6.91 9.62 -1.14
C ALA A 147 -7.52 10.64 -0.16
N VAL A 148 -6.71 11.63 0.24
CA VAL A 148 -7.03 12.59 1.30
C VAL A 148 -6.84 14.00 0.78
N ASP A 149 -7.87 14.86 0.90
CA ASP A 149 -7.75 16.29 0.64
C ASP A 149 -6.85 16.94 1.71
N HIS A 150 -5.72 17.50 1.29
CA HIS A 150 -4.82 18.23 2.19
C HIS A 150 -4.65 19.70 1.74
N THR A 151 -5.58 20.22 0.92
CA THR A 151 -5.57 21.60 0.42
C THR A 151 -5.50 22.64 1.54
N THR A 152 -6.11 22.35 2.69
CA THR A 152 -6.14 23.22 3.87
C THR A 152 -5.23 22.73 5.01
N ILE A 153 -4.23 21.88 4.72
CA ILE A 153 -3.30 21.40 5.75
C ILE A 153 -2.45 22.56 6.28
N THR A 154 -2.28 22.64 7.59
CA THR A 154 -1.36 23.61 8.20
C THR A 154 0.07 23.10 8.13
N GLN A 155 1.07 23.99 8.26
CA GLN A 155 2.47 23.56 8.36
C GLN A 155 2.69 22.59 9.54
N GLN A 156 2.01 22.82 10.67
CA GLN A 156 2.03 21.92 11.81
C GLN A 156 1.41 20.55 11.48
N GLY A 157 0.28 20.52 10.76
CA GLY A 157 -0.36 19.28 10.32
C GLY A 157 0.50 18.49 9.33
N LEU A 158 1.21 19.17 8.42
CA LEU A 158 2.17 18.54 7.51
C LEU A 158 3.36 17.94 8.26
N MET A 159 3.88 18.65 9.27
CA MET A 159 4.93 18.14 10.14
C MET A 159 4.47 16.93 10.97
N ALA A 160 3.23 16.94 11.49
CA ALA A 160 2.65 15.81 12.21
C ALA A 160 2.48 14.58 11.31
N LEU A 161 1.96 14.75 10.08
CA LEU A 161 1.82 13.68 9.11
C LEU A 161 3.18 13.12 8.67
N SER A 162 4.17 13.99 8.47
CA SER A 162 5.55 13.62 8.15
C SER A 162 6.23 12.84 9.28
N GLY A 163 6.04 13.28 10.54
CA GLY A 163 6.53 12.59 11.73
C GLY A 163 5.90 11.20 11.91
N ALA A 164 4.59 11.08 11.69
CA ALA A 164 3.89 9.80 11.70
C ALA A 164 4.43 8.86 10.59
N ALA A 165 4.74 9.38 9.41
CA ALA A 165 5.23 8.59 8.27
C ALA A 165 6.63 7.99 8.46
N GLN A 166 7.46 8.53 9.37
CA GLN A 166 8.80 7.99 9.67
C GLN A 166 8.71 6.56 10.24
N ASN A 167 7.72 6.30 11.10
CA ASN A 167 7.50 5.01 11.71
C ASN A 167 6.43 4.24 10.94
N ARG A 168 6.88 3.45 9.96
CA ARG A 168 5.96 2.72 9.07
C ARG A 168 5.21 1.58 9.74
N ARG A 169 5.81 0.92 10.73
CA ARG A 169 5.17 -0.20 11.47
C ARG A 169 4.10 0.33 12.40
N ASP A 170 2.99 -0.39 12.49
CA ASP A 170 1.82 -0.06 13.30
C ASP A 170 1.24 1.34 12.98
N PHE A 171 1.49 1.82 11.75
CA PHE A 171 0.94 3.07 11.24
C PHE A 171 -0.58 2.99 11.17
N ASN A 172 -1.25 3.79 11.99
CA ASN A 172 -2.69 3.94 12.00
C ASN A 172 -3.08 5.19 11.20
N VAL A 173 -3.78 4.99 10.08
CA VAL A 173 -4.17 6.07 9.16
C VAL A 173 -5.05 7.11 9.84
N MET A 174 -6.06 6.69 10.60
CA MET A 174 -6.94 7.62 11.34
C MET A 174 -6.14 8.49 12.33
N ASN A 175 -5.23 7.91 13.10
CA ASN A 175 -4.43 8.66 14.07
C ASN A 175 -3.47 9.65 13.37
N GLY A 176 -2.82 9.23 12.27
CA GLY A 176 -1.95 10.10 11.48
C GLY A 176 -2.68 11.27 10.84
N LEU A 177 -3.91 11.03 10.36
CA LEU A 177 -4.77 12.09 9.81
C LEU A 177 -5.33 13.01 10.91
N MET A 178 -5.75 12.47 12.05
CA MET A 178 -6.23 13.25 13.20
C MET A 178 -5.14 14.18 13.75
N ALA A 179 -3.91 13.70 13.90
CA ALA A 179 -2.77 14.52 14.28
C ALA A 179 -2.44 15.64 13.26
N ALA A 180 -2.84 15.45 12.00
CA ALA A 180 -2.69 16.42 10.92
C ALA A 180 -3.89 17.36 10.72
N GLY A 181 -5.01 17.15 11.43
CA GLY A 181 -6.28 17.87 11.21
C GLY A 181 -7.03 17.45 9.94
N LEU A 182 -6.81 16.22 9.47
CA LEU A 182 -7.30 15.66 8.21
C LEU A 182 -8.24 14.46 8.37
N GLN A 183 -8.69 14.14 9.59
CA GLN A 183 -9.48 12.93 9.86
C GLN A 183 -10.76 12.82 9.02
N ASP A 184 -11.41 13.95 8.72
CA ASP A 184 -12.64 14.03 7.93
C ASP A 184 -12.38 14.38 6.45
N LYS A 185 -11.15 14.19 5.96
CA LYS A 185 -10.71 14.63 4.61
C LYS A 185 -10.48 13.51 3.60
N VAL A 186 -10.87 12.28 3.91
CA VAL A 186 -10.76 11.17 2.96
C VAL A 186 -11.84 11.27 1.88
N VAL A 187 -11.40 11.43 0.63
CA VAL A 187 -12.28 11.67 -0.53
C VAL A 187 -12.55 10.41 -1.35
N ALA A 188 -11.64 9.44 -1.33
CA ALA A 188 -11.79 8.17 -2.04
C ALA A 188 -10.92 7.07 -1.42
N GLY A 189 -11.27 5.81 -1.66
CA GLY A 189 -10.52 4.65 -1.19
C GLY A 189 -10.59 3.46 -2.15
N ASN A 190 -9.72 2.48 -1.92
CA ASN A 190 -9.69 1.20 -2.64
C ASN A 190 -8.85 0.19 -1.83
N PHE A 191 -8.91 -1.09 -2.17
CA PHE A 191 -7.94 -2.07 -1.72
C PHE A 191 -7.78 -3.20 -2.72
N PHE A 192 -6.63 -3.85 -2.69
CA PHE A 192 -6.39 -5.11 -3.36
C PHE A 192 -5.68 -6.08 -2.41
N ARG A 193 -5.48 -7.32 -2.85
CA ARG A 193 -4.77 -8.35 -2.07
C ARG A 193 -3.51 -8.79 -2.78
N VAL A 194 -2.49 -9.17 -2.02
CA VAL A 194 -1.39 -10.00 -2.53
C VAL A 194 -1.26 -11.21 -1.62
N THR A 195 -1.11 -12.37 -2.24
CA THR A 195 -0.98 -13.65 -1.54
C THR A 195 0.39 -14.25 -1.80
N ASN A 196 1.11 -14.57 -0.74
CA ASN A 196 2.28 -15.44 -0.77
C ASN A 196 1.84 -16.80 -0.25
N ALA A 197 1.61 -17.76 -1.14
CA ALA A 197 1.14 -19.10 -0.79
C ALA A 197 2.13 -19.91 0.08
N GLY A 198 3.32 -19.37 0.35
CA GLY A 198 4.42 -20.07 0.98
C GLY A 198 5.10 -21.06 0.03
N PRO A 199 6.09 -21.82 0.52
CA PRO A 199 6.62 -22.96 -0.22
C PRO A 199 5.49 -23.97 -0.45
N VAL A 200 5.21 -24.28 -1.71
CA VAL A 200 4.44 -25.50 -2.02
C VAL A 200 5.23 -26.68 -1.46
N GLY A 201 4.66 -27.36 -0.46
CA GLY A 201 5.30 -28.50 0.17
C GLY A 201 5.63 -29.56 -0.88
N ALA A 202 6.90 -29.94 -0.97
CA ALA A 202 7.32 -30.99 -1.88
C ALA A 202 6.65 -32.32 -1.47
N GLY A 203 5.61 -32.71 -2.21
CA GLY A 203 5.07 -34.07 -2.20
C GLY A 203 4.50 -34.58 -0.87
N GLN A 204 3.50 -33.90 -0.30
CA GLN A 204 2.45 -34.68 0.38
C GLN A 204 1.51 -35.25 -0.68
N GLY A 205 1.87 -36.43 -1.16
CA GLY A 205 1.06 -37.17 -2.12
C GLY A 205 -0.33 -37.45 -1.54
N MET A 206 -1.35 -36.86 -2.15
CA MET A 206 -2.73 -37.34 -2.01
C MET A 206 -2.73 -38.83 -2.38
N PRO A 207 -3.23 -39.74 -1.51
CA PRO A 207 -3.46 -41.12 -1.90
C PRO A 207 -4.42 -41.13 -3.08
N GLY A 208 -3.94 -41.55 -4.26
CA GLY A 208 -4.71 -41.50 -5.49
C GLY A 208 -6.01 -42.29 -5.35
N GLY A 209 -7.15 -41.60 -5.47
CA GLY A 209 -8.45 -42.25 -5.56
C GLY A 209 -8.47 -43.20 -6.77
N GLY A 210 -8.61 -44.49 -6.51
CA GLY A 210 -8.43 -45.53 -7.53
C GLY A 210 -9.47 -45.45 -8.64
N SER A 211 -9.06 -45.02 -9.83
CA SER A 211 -9.80 -45.26 -11.07
C SER A 211 -9.25 -46.50 -11.76
N ARG A 212 -10.05 -47.58 -11.77
CA ARG A 212 -9.75 -48.81 -12.53
C ARG A 212 -9.91 -48.55 -14.03
N GLY A 213 -8.81 -48.17 -14.68
CA GLY A 213 -8.71 -48.09 -16.14
C GLY A 213 -8.26 -49.41 -16.75
N ASN A 214 -9.13 -50.07 -17.52
CA ASN A 214 -8.88 -51.36 -18.17
C ASN A 214 -7.94 -51.21 -19.38
N SER A 215 -6.81 -51.93 -19.40
CA SER A 215 -6.03 -52.16 -20.62
C SER A 215 -5.32 -53.52 -20.59
N THR A 216 -5.62 -54.35 -21.59
CA THR A 216 -5.14 -55.73 -21.75
C THR A 216 -3.92 -55.80 -22.67
N GLY A 217 -2.95 -56.66 -22.32
CA GLY A 217 -2.08 -57.34 -23.30
C GLY A 217 -0.57 -57.12 -23.15
N GLY A 218 0.19 -58.22 -23.13
CA GLY A 218 1.64 -58.24 -23.38
C GLY A 218 2.52 -58.54 -22.16
N ALA A 219 2.88 -59.81 -21.98
CA ALA A 219 3.92 -60.28 -21.04
C ALA A 219 5.18 -60.76 -21.82
N PRO A 220 6.21 -61.37 -21.20
CA PRO A 220 7.31 -60.63 -20.58
C PRO A 220 8.70 -61.06 -21.10
N MET A 221 9.74 -60.23 -20.89
CA MET A 221 11.13 -60.71 -20.92
C MET A 221 12.03 -60.04 -19.86
N GLN A 222 12.49 -60.90 -18.95
CA GLN A 222 13.77 -60.87 -18.23
C GLN A 222 14.44 -62.26 -18.52
N PRO A 223 15.74 -62.53 -18.27
CA PRO A 223 16.55 -61.94 -17.19
C PRO A 223 18.10 -61.81 -17.40
N MET A 224 18.79 -61.34 -16.35
CA MET A 224 20.17 -61.74 -15.92
C MET A 224 21.40 -61.15 -16.68
N PRO A 225 22.67 -61.27 -16.17
CA PRO A 225 23.25 -60.29 -15.23
C PRO A 225 24.78 -60.04 -15.43
N SER A 226 25.49 -59.67 -14.35
CA SER A 226 26.98 -59.66 -14.17
C SER A 226 27.72 -58.40 -14.70
N GLY A 227 28.67 -57.80 -13.98
CA GLY A 227 29.25 -58.17 -12.68
C GLY A 227 30.04 -57.03 -12.00
N THR A 228 30.57 -57.33 -10.80
CA THR A 228 31.39 -56.47 -9.91
C THR A 228 32.91 -56.72 -10.16
N PRO A 229 33.86 -56.29 -9.29
CA PRO A 229 34.24 -54.93 -8.90
C PRO A 229 35.77 -54.66 -8.96
N THR A 230 36.24 -53.40 -9.00
CA THR A 230 37.61 -53.03 -8.53
C THR A 230 37.77 -51.55 -8.13
N THR A 231 38.02 -51.30 -6.84
CA THR A 231 38.94 -50.25 -6.32
C THR A 231 40.38 -50.80 -6.39
N PRO A 232 41.48 -50.00 -6.37
CA PRO A 232 41.82 -49.07 -5.26
C PRO A 232 42.69 -47.83 -5.61
N GLY A 233 43.00 -46.99 -4.61
CA GLY A 233 44.34 -46.36 -4.52
C GLY A 233 44.47 -44.84 -4.34
N THR A 234 44.68 -44.42 -3.08
CA THR A 234 45.70 -43.44 -2.64
C THR A 234 45.94 -42.10 -3.37
N GLY A 235 45.75 -41.00 -2.62
CA GLY A 235 46.93 -40.24 -2.14
C GLY A 235 47.19 -38.82 -2.66
N GLY A 236 46.94 -37.83 -1.79
CA GLY A 236 47.83 -36.67 -1.60
C GLY A 236 47.67 -35.43 -2.48
N GLY A 237 48.05 -34.27 -1.91
CA GLY A 237 48.40 -33.06 -2.68
C GLY A 237 47.40 -31.89 -2.62
N MET A 238 47.53 -31.03 -1.60
CA MET A 238 47.15 -29.61 -1.76
C MET A 238 48.31 -28.85 -2.41
N PRO A 239 48.08 -28.04 -3.45
CA PRO A 239 49.01 -26.98 -3.86
C PRO A 239 48.52 -25.61 -3.38
N SER A 240 49.45 -24.85 -2.80
CA SER A 240 49.29 -23.46 -2.37
C SER A 240 48.89 -22.52 -3.53
N MET A 241 48.04 -21.51 -3.28
CA MET A 241 47.89 -20.38 -4.20
C MET A 241 48.97 -19.31 -3.94
N PRO A 242 49.62 -18.76 -4.98
CA PRO A 242 50.53 -17.62 -4.83
C PRO A 242 49.78 -16.32 -4.53
N GLY A 243 50.36 -15.46 -3.68
CA GLY A 243 49.81 -14.14 -3.39
C GLY A 243 50.00 -13.13 -4.53
N MET A 244 49.08 -12.16 -4.63
CA MET A 244 49.26 -10.98 -5.48
C MET A 244 49.77 -9.79 -4.66
N THR A 245 50.76 -9.11 -5.21
CA THR A 245 51.48 -7.98 -4.62
C THR A 245 50.74 -6.66 -4.82
N THR A 246 50.72 -5.82 -3.79
CA THR A 246 50.26 -4.42 -3.88
C THR A 246 51.43 -3.50 -4.21
N ALA A 247 51.20 -2.56 -5.15
CA ALA A 247 52.16 -1.56 -5.61
C ALA A 247 51.38 -0.27 -6.00
N PRO A 248 52.00 0.92 -5.99
CA PRO A 248 51.47 1.95 -5.08
C PRO A 248 51.11 3.31 -5.70
N GLY A 249 50.30 4.06 -4.95
CA GLY A 249 50.40 5.52 -4.86
C GLY A 249 49.71 6.36 -5.93
N MET A 250 48.60 7.00 -5.56
CA MET A 250 48.32 8.40 -5.95
C MET A 250 47.68 9.14 -4.77
N THR A 251 48.23 10.32 -4.48
CA THR A 251 47.84 11.21 -3.37
C THR A 251 46.64 12.07 -3.76
N MET A 252 45.66 12.21 -2.87
CA MET A 252 44.60 13.22 -2.99
C MET A 252 44.52 14.11 -1.74
N PRO A 253 44.12 15.39 -1.84
CA PRO A 253 44.39 16.39 -0.79
C PRO A 253 43.32 16.40 0.32
N MET A 254 43.74 16.65 1.56
CA MET A 254 42.81 16.93 2.66
C MET A 254 42.24 18.35 2.59
N PRO A 255 40.94 18.57 2.85
CA PRO A 255 40.39 19.88 3.17
C PRO A 255 40.88 20.37 4.55
N SER A 256 41.27 21.64 4.62
CA SER A 256 41.81 22.30 5.81
C SER A 256 40.77 22.56 6.91
N THR A 257 41.18 22.43 8.16
CA THR A 257 40.46 22.90 9.36
C THR A 257 40.37 24.43 9.43
N PRO A 258 39.21 25.01 9.83
CA PRO A 258 39.15 26.36 10.35
C PRO A 258 39.54 26.45 11.84
N ALA A 259 40.14 27.58 12.18
CA ALA A 259 40.77 27.91 13.46
C ALA A 259 39.92 27.75 14.73
N GLN A 260 40.62 27.47 15.84
CA GLN A 260 40.14 27.81 17.19
C GLN A 260 40.14 29.32 17.40
N THR A 261 39.15 29.85 18.11
CA THR A 261 39.26 31.12 18.86
C THR A 261 38.68 30.93 20.26
N PRO A 262 39.23 31.56 21.32
CA PRO A 262 38.98 31.14 22.69
C PRO A 262 37.87 31.94 23.40
N GLY A 263 37.24 31.29 24.38
CA GLY A 263 36.66 31.97 25.55
C GLY A 263 35.14 32.06 25.63
N ALA A 264 34.55 31.24 26.51
CA ALA A 264 33.43 31.64 27.37
C ALA A 264 33.34 30.69 28.57
N SER A 265 33.32 31.25 29.79
CA SER A 265 33.30 30.54 31.06
C SER A 265 31.97 29.81 31.32
N ALA A 266 32.02 28.67 31.99
CA ALA A 266 30.83 27.94 32.45
C ALA A 266 30.17 28.60 33.69
N PRO A 267 28.83 28.70 33.74
CA PRO A 267 28.07 28.90 34.98
C PRO A 267 27.63 27.56 35.63
N PRO A 268 27.23 27.55 36.91
CA PRO A 268 27.07 26.33 37.72
C PRO A 268 25.70 25.63 37.58
N PRO A 269 25.58 24.36 38.05
CA PRO A 269 24.31 23.66 38.12
C PRO A 269 23.43 24.21 39.25
N GLY A 270 22.30 24.82 38.89
CA GLY A 270 21.27 25.30 39.83
C GLY A 270 19.88 24.89 39.34
N GLY A 271 19.11 24.18 40.18
CA GLY A 271 17.82 23.62 39.79
C GLY A 271 16.66 24.62 39.85
N ALA A 272 15.64 24.38 39.04
CA ALA A 272 14.30 24.90 39.24
C ALA A 272 13.26 23.90 38.69
N GLN A 273 12.49 23.31 39.59
CA GLN A 273 11.37 22.41 39.28
C GLN A 273 10.13 23.24 38.91
N PRO A 274 9.53 23.11 37.71
CA PRO A 274 8.32 23.86 37.38
C PRO A 274 7.10 23.34 38.14
N SER A 275 6.45 24.22 38.89
CA SER A 275 5.21 23.95 39.61
C SER A 275 4.05 23.62 38.66
N ALA A 276 3.21 22.66 39.04
CA ALA A 276 2.00 22.33 38.29
C ALA A 276 0.96 23.48 38.33
N PRO A 277 0.22 23.74 37.24
CA PRO A 277 -0.86 24.71 37.24
C PRO A 277 -2.11 24.19 37.97
N THR A 278 -2.69 25.07 38.77
CA THR A 278 -3.86 24.89 39.64
C THR A 278 -5.10 24.41 38.90
N ARG A 279 -5.73 23.32 39.39
CA ARG A 279 -7.07 22.88 38.97
C ARG A 279 -8.14 23.73 39.66
N ALA A 280 -8.51 24.86 39.05
CA ALA A 280 -9.79 25.52 39.35
C ALA A 280 -10.94 24.76 38.68
N GLY A 281 -12.12 24.74 39.30
CA GLY A 281 -13.29 24.10 38.73
C GLY A 281 -14.52 25.01 38.71
N ALA A 282 -15.59 24.41 38.21
CA ALA A 282 -17.00 24.69 38.50
C ALA A 282 -17.81 25.54 37.49
N PHE A 283 -19.02 25.02 37.20
CA PHE A 283 -20.20 25.60 36.56
C PHE A 283 -20.05 26.22 35.15
N GLY A 284 -20.93 25.95 34.17
CA GLY A 284 -22.12 25.08 34.15
C GLY A 284 -22.92 25.25 32.85
N LEU A 285 -24.19 24.80 32.86
CA LEU A 285 -25.26 25.11 31.88
C LEU A 285 -25.21 24.45 30.47
N SER A 286 -25.85 23.28 30.37
CA SER A 286 -26.77 22.95 29.26
C SER A 286 -28.01 23.88 29.31
N PRO A 287 -28.83 24.10 28.25
CA PRO A 287 -29.14 23.24 27.08
C PRO A 287 -28.92 23.98 25.72
N SER A 288 -29.49 23.69 24.53
CA SER A 288 -30.65 22.85 24.13
C SER A 288 -30.65 22.42 22.66
N ILE A 289 -31.44 21.38 22.36
CA ILE A 289 -32.32 21.14 21.19
C ILE A 289 -31.98 21.84 19.85
N GLY A 290 -31.79 21.05 18.79
CA GLY A 290 -31.68 21.53 17.40
C GLY A 290 -31.82 20.43 16.35
N VAL A 291 -32.93 19.68 16.33
CA VAL A 291 -33.22 18.70 15.26
C VAL A 291 -33.69 19.44 14.02
N VAL A 292 -32.88 19.46 12.96
CA VAL A 292 -33.28 19.96 11.64
C VAL A 292 -33.40 18.79 10.67
N SER A 293 -34.64 18.34 10.44
CA SER A 293 -34.95 17.43 9.34
C SER A 293 -34.97 18.21 8.03
N ILE A 294 -34.04 17.92 7.11
CA ILE A 294 -34.08 18.47 5.76
C ILE A 294 -34.95 17.55 4.90
N GLY A 295 -36.18 17.97 4.63
CA GLY A 295 -37.07 17.32 3.67
C GLY A 295 -36.58 17.53 2.24
N LEU A 296 -36.28 16.44 1.53
CA LEU A 296 -35.86 16.48 0.14
C LEU A 296 -37.08 16.58 -0.79
N CYS A 297 -37.42 17.79 -1.24
CA CYS A 297 -38.45 17.99 -2.26
C CYS A 297 -37.98 17.55 -3.64
N LEU A 298 -38.48 16.41 -4.13
CA LEU A 298 -38.38 16.00 -5.53
C LEU A 298 -39.47 16.70 -6.35
N ALA A 299 -39.12 17.82 -6.99
CA ALA A 299 -39.95 18.49 -7.99
C ALA A 299 -39.35 18.29 -9.39
N GLY A 300 -39.73 17.20 -10.05
CA GLY A 300 -39.36 16.92 -11.44
C GLY A 300 -40.38 17.49 -12.43
N SER A 301 -40.11 18.66 -13.00
CA SER A 301 -40.91 19.23 -14.09
C SER A 301 -40.27 18.91 -15.45
N LEU A 302 -40.72 17.82 -16.09
CA LEU A 302 -40.35 17.51 -17.47
C LEU A 302 -41.34 18.18 -18.43
N PHE A 303 -40.93 19.29 -19.06
CA PHE A 303 -41.65 19.87 -20.20
C PHE A 303 -41.35 19.04 -21.46
N LEU A 304 -42.40 18.50 -22.07
CA LEU A 304 -42.38 17.98 -23.44
C LEU A 304 -43.21 18.94 -24.31
N LEU A 305 -42.57 19.55 -25.30
CA LEU A 305 -43.24 20.30 -26.35
C LEU A 305 -43.53 19.39 -27.55
N LEU A 306 -44.71 19.62 -28.14
CA LEU A 306 -45.11 19.18 -29.48
C LEU A 306 -44.40 20.02 -30.56
#